data_AF-A0AAV4BA66-F1
#
_entry.id   AF-A0AAV4BA66-F1
#
_cell.length_a   1.000
_cell.length_b   1.000
_cell.length_c   1.000
_cell.angle_alpha   90.00
_cell.angle_beta   90.00
_cell.angle_gamma   90.00
#
_symmetry.space_group_name_H-M   'P 1'
#
loop_
_entity.id
_entity.type
_entity.pdbx_description
1 polymer ?
#
loop_
_entity_poly.entity_id
_entity_poly.type
_entity_poly.pdbx_seq_one_letter_code
_entity_poly.pdbx_strand_id
1 'polypeptide(L)'
;MFKDKANVHVAHVDCEAHSSLCAQQGVNSYPTIRMYPAGSSGTGQYFGYSGWHRDANSLRSWVYNFLPSKVVKLTYADFARKRMEGYGHAGSVDCDQEPHVCQMAQVRAYPSVRFYAGAQPGQRQSYHGWDLDSQDAEYIVSFIKSQVKKIPQK
;
A
#
# COMPACT_ATOMS: atom_id res chain seq x y z
N MET A 1 7.74 8.71 9.75
CA MET A 1 6.32 8.48 9.36
C MET A 1 6.13 8.53 7.84
N PHE A 2 6.50 9.61 7.13
CA PHE A 2 6.32 9.70 5.66
C PHE A 2 7.56 10.17 4.87
N LYS A 3 8.76 10.11 5.44
CA LYS A 3 9.99 10.66 4.81
C LYS A 3 10.27 10.07 3.41
N ASP A 4 9.85 8.83 3.21
CA ASP A 4 10.09 8.03 2.01
C ASP A 4 8.87 8.02 1.05
N LYS A 5 7.86 8.88 1.29
CA LYS A 5 6.70 9.08 0.42
C LYS A 5 6.76 10.49 -0.19
N ALA A 6 7.31 10.58 -1.41
CA ALA A 6 7.49 11.86 -2.12
C ALA A 6 6.22 12.70 -2.28
N ASN A 7 5.04 12.06 -2.35
CA ASN A 7 3.76 12.72 -2.57
C ASN A 7 2.97 13.00 -1.28
N VAL A 8 3.60 12.87 -0.11
CA VAL A 8 2.97 13.15 1.19
C VAL A 8 3.79 14.19 1.92
N HIS A 9 3.21 15.39 2.06
CA HIS A 9 3.79 16.48 2.83
C HIS A 9 3.08 16.59 4.17
N VAL A 10 3.87 16.70 5.24
CA VAL A 10 3.35 16.95 6.60
C VAL A 10 3.78 18.34 7.01
N ALA A 11 2.81 19.16 7.40
CA ALA A 11 3.03 20.50 7.91
C ALA A 11 2.30 20.67 9.24
N HIS A 12 2.73 21.64 10.03
CA HIS A 12 2.02 22.11 11.21
C HIS A 12 1.77 23.62 11.06
N VAL A 13 0.73 24.10 11.71
CA VAL A 13 0.41 25.53 11.80
C VAL A 13 0.25 25.87 13.27
N ASP A 14 0.97 26.88 13.72
CA ASP A 14 0.78 27.45 15.05
C ASP A 14 -0.41 28.44 15.00
N CYS A 15 -1.53 28.03 15.57
CA CYS A 15 -2.74 28.86 15.61
C CYS A 15 -2.71 29.96 16.68
N GLU A 16 -1.75 29.93 17.61
CA GLU A 16 -1.54 31.03 18.54
C GLU A 16 -0.85 32.19 17.79
N ALA A 17 0.20 31.89 17.03
CA ALA A 17 0.88 32.87 16.20
C ALA A 17 0.05 33.34 14.98
N HIS A 18 -0.80 32.47 14.42
CA HIS A 18 -1.58 32.72 13.21
C HIS A 18 -3.10 32.55 13.41
N SER A 19 -3.65 33.21 14.42
CA SER A 19 -5.06 33.09 14.82
C SER A 19 -6.05 33.44 13.71
N SER A 20 -5.78 34.48 12.91
CA SER A 20 -6.65 34.90 11.79
C SER A 20 -6.74 33.82 10.70
N LEU A 21 -5.63 33.17 10.37
CA LEU A 21 -5.59 32.05 9.42
C LEU A 21 -6.41 30.88 9.95
N CYS A 22 -6.21 30.48 11.21
CA CYS A 22 -6.93 29.36 11.80
C CYS A 22 -8.44 29.62 11.90
N ALA A 23 -8.85 30.85 12.24
CA ALA A 23 -10.25 31.26 12.22
C ALA A 23 -10.83 31.23 10.79
N GLN A 24 -10.11 31.77 9.80
CA GLN A 24 -10.54 31.75 8.39
C GLN A 24 -10.68 30.31 7.86
N GLN A 25 -9.81 29.40 8.30
CA GLN A 25 -9.87 27.98 7.95
C GLN A 25 -10.88 27.20 8.81
N GLY A 26 -11.63 27.83 9.72
CA GLY A 26 -12.64 27.19 10.56
C GLY A 26 -12.07 26.18 11.57
N VAL A 27 -10.89 26.46 12.12
CA VAL A 27 -10.29 25.65 13.19
C VAL A 27 -10.87 26.08 14.54
N ASN A 28 -11.74 25.24 15.12
CA ASN A 28 -12.48 25.57 16.35
C ASN A 28 -11.95 24.84 17.60
N SER A 29 -11.01 23.91 17.45
CA SER A 29 -10.42 23.17 18.55
C SER A 29 -9.02 22.67 18.22
N TYR A 30 -8.22 22.43 19.24
CA TYR A 30 -6.84 21.98 19.10
C TYR A 30 -6.63 20.60 19.76
N PRO A 31 -5.86 19.70 19.12
CA PRO A 31 -5.37 19.79 17.75
C PRO A 31 -6.46 19.45 16.72
N THR A 32 -6.47 20.18 15.60
CA THR A 32 -7.25 19.82 14.40
C THR A 32 -6.30 19.25 13.34
N ILE A 33 -6.55 18.01 12.90
CA ILE A 33 -5.73 17.32 11.89
C ILE A 33 -6.55 17.20 10.61
N ARG A 34 -5.97 17.65 9.49
CA ARG A 34 -6.62 17.64 8.17
C ARG A 34 -5.69 17.00 7.13
N MET A 35 -6.29 16.28 6.20
CA MET A 35 -5.63 15.74 5.01
C MET A 35 -6.21 16.42 3.78
N TYR A 36 -5.34 16.96 2.94
CA TYR A 36 -5.71 17.60 1.68
C TYR A 36 -5.32 16.67 0.53
N PRO A 37 -6.28 16.18 -0.28
CA PRO A 37 -5.98 15.21 -1.34
C PRO A 37 -5.22 15.85 -2.50
N ALA A 38 -4.37 15.06 -3.15
CA ALA A 38 -3.68 15.48 -4.36
C ALA A 38 -4.69 15.86 -5.47
N GLY A 39 -4.38 16.91 -6.23
CA GLY A 39 -5.25 17.42 -7.30
C GLY A 39 -6.39 18.32 -6.83
N SER A 40 -6.59 18.49 -5.51
CA SER A 40 -7.45 19.56 -5.01
C SER A 40 -6.76 20.92 -5.14
N SER A 41 -7.48 21.91 -5.66
CA SER A 41 -6.99 23.29 -5.72
C SER A 41 -7.50 24.04 -4.49
N GLY A 42 -6.57 24.50 -3.64
CA GLY A 42 -6.87 25.28 -2.44
C GLY A 42 -7.23 24.43 -1.21
N THR A 43 -7.72 25.09 -0.16
CA THR A 43 -8.00 24.46 1.15
C THR A 43 -9.47 24.08 1.35
N GLY A 44 -10.32 24.27 0.34
CA GLY A 44 -11.77 24.04 0.45
C GLY A 44 -12.19 22.57 0.53
N GLN A 45 -11.31 21.64 0.13
CA GLN A 45 -11.55 20.21 0.23
C GLN A 45 -10.52 19.58 1.17
N TYR A 46 -10.99 19.01 2.28
CA TYR A 46 -10.15 18.29 3.23
C TYR A 46 -10.91 17.16 3.90
N PHE A 47 -10.16 16.21 4.43
CA PHE A 47 -10.67 15.17 5.33
C PHE A 47 -10.16 15.46 6.74
N GLY A 48 -11.08 15.58 7.70
CA GLY A 48 -10.75 15.74 9.11
C GLY A 48 -10.47 14.39 9.77
N TYR A 49 -9.43 14.31 10.60
CA TYR A 49 -9.20 13.12 11.42
C TYR A 49 -10.07 13.16 12.67
N SER A 50 -10.99 12.19 12.80
CA SER A 50 -11.89 12.02 13.94
C SER A 50 -11.58 10.77 14.78
N GLY A 51 -10.48 10.07 14.50
CA GLY A 51 -10.11 8.87 15.24
C GLY A 51 -9.71 9.16 16.68
N TRP A 52 -10.03 8.23 17.58
CA TRP A 52 -9.71 8.33 19.01
C TRP A 52 -8.20 8.39 19.27
N HIS A 53 -7.45 7.49 18.64
CA HIS A 53 -6.02 7.37 18.83
C HIS A 53 -5.27 8.41 17.99
N ARG A 54 -4.39 9.20 18.62
CA ARG A 54 -3.58 10.23 17.93
C ARG A 54 -2.10 9.87 17.84
N ASP A 55 -1.79 8.57 17.90
CA ASP A 55 -0.43 8.07 17.70
C ASP A 55 -0.04 8.05 16.20
N ALA A 56 1.26 7.93 15.97
CA ALA A 56 1.82 7.95 14.62
C ALA A 56 1.31 6.79 13.74
N ASN A 57 0.99 5.62 14.30
CA ASN A 57 0.50 4.49 13.51
C ASN A 57 -0.94 4.72 13.07
N SER A 58 -1.79 5.18 13.99
CA SER A 58 -3.19 5.49 13.70
C SER A 58 -3.33 6.57 12.60
N LEU A 59 -2.56 7.66 12.72
CA LEU A 59 -2.53 8.71 11.70
C LEU A 59 -1.94 8.21 10.37
N ARG A 60 -0.94 7.33 10.44
CA ARG A 60 -0.28 6.76 9.26
C ARG A 60 -1.26 5.91 8.46
N SER A 61 -1.97 5.02 9.14
CA SER A 61 -3.01 4.19 8.55
C SER A 61 -4.14 5.03 7.95
N TRP A 62 -4.58 6.08 8.65
CA TRP A 62 -5.61 6.98 8.14
C TRP A 62 -5.20 7.67 6.83
N VAL A 63 -3.98 8.23 6.75
CA VAL A 63 -3.49 8.87 5.53
C VAL A 63 -3.35 7.88 4.38
N TYR A 64 -2.92 6.63 4.65
CA TYR A 64 -2.74 5.62 3.59
C TYR A 64 -4.02 5.30 2.83
N ASN A 65 -5.19 5.46 3.44
CA ASN A 65 -6.48 5.22 2.78
C ASN A 65 -6.76 6.19 1.62
N PHE A 66 -6.09 7.34 1.60
CA PHE A 66 -6.25 8.36 0.55
C PHE A 66 -5.14 8.31 -0.49
N LEU A 67 -4.11 7.47 -0.29
CA LEU A 67 -3.04 7.33 -1.26
C LEU A 67 -3.43 6.31 -2.33
N PRO A 68 -3.02 6.53 -3.60
CA PRO A 68 -3.23 5.53 -4.62
C PRO A 68 -2.51 4.23 -4.24
N SER A 69 -3.25 3.12 -4.31
CA SER A 69 -2.68 1.80 -4.10
C SER A 69 -1.65 1.50 -5.20
N LYS A 70 -0.46 1.05 -4.80
CA LYS A 70 0.51 0.46 -5.74
C LYS A 70 0.20 -1.01 -6.07
N VAL A 71 -0.71 -1.62 -5.32
CA VAL A 71 -1.18 -2.99 -5.53
C VAL A 71 -2.33 -2.95 -6.54
N VAL A 72 -2.15 -3.61 -7.66
CA VAL A 72 -3.13 -3.65 -8.75
C VAL A 72 -4.02 -4.89 -8.61
N LYS A 73 -5.33 -4.74 -8.78
CA LYS A 73 -6.24 -5.89 -8.84
C LYS A 73 -5.92 -6.70 -10.10
N LEU A 74 -5.69 -7.99 -9.95
CA LEU A 74 -5.29 -8.88 -11.04
C LEU A 74 -6.46 -9.77 -11.45
N THR A 75 -6.74 -9.79 -12.75
CA THR A 75 -7.56 -10.83 -13.38
C THR A 75 -6.76 -12.11 -13.56
N TYR A 76 -7.41 -13.21 -13.96
CA TYR A 76 -6.71 -14.42 -14.40
C TYR A 76 -5.59 -14.13 -15.42
N ALA A 77 -5.88 -13.33 -16.46
CA ALA A 77 -4.93 -13.04 -17.53
C ALA A 77 -3.75 -12.21 -17.03
N ASP A 78 -4.02 -11.20 -16.20
CA ASP A 78 -2.97 -10.38 -15.58
C ASP A 78 -2.09 -11.23 -14.67
N PHE A 79 -2.69 -12.08 -13.85
CA PHE A 79 -1.97 -12.96 -12.95
C PHE A 79 -1.07 -13.93 -13.73
N ALA A 80 -1.62 -14.62 -14.73
CA ALA A 80 -0.88 -15.58 -15.55
C ALA A 80 0.35 -14.96 -16.22
N ARG A 81 0.23 -13.70 -16.69
CA ARG A 81 1.33 -12.95 -17.28
C ARG A 81 2.33 -12.44 -16.24
N LYS A 82 1.88 -11.66 -15.25
CA LYS A 82 2.78 -11.01 -14.27
C LYS A 82 3.56 -12.00 -13.43
N ARG A 83 2.97 -13.17 -13.14
CA ARG A 83 3.67 -14.26 -12.45
C ARG A 83 4.94 -14.70 -13.20
N MET A 84 4.88 -14.69 -14.53
CA MET A 84 5.99 -15.09 -15.38
C MET A 84 7.04 -13.97 -15.51
N GLU A 85 6.60 -12.71 -15.47
CA GLU A 85 7.49 -11.52 -15.41
C GLU A 85 8.33 -11.52 -14.12
N GLY A 86 7.72 -11.93 -13.00
CA GLY A 86 8.39 -12.14 -11.72
C GLY A 86 8.26 -10.97 -10.77
N TYR A 87 9.36 -10.67 -10.07
CA TYR A 87 9.39 -9.65 -9.03
C TYR A 87 9.35 -8.21 -9.60
N GLY A 88 8.92 -7.24 -8.80
CA GLY A 88 8.78 -5.83 -9.21
C GLY A 88 7.34 -5.37 -9.43
N HIS A 89 6.39 -6.32 -9.39
CA HIS A 89 4.97 -6.04 -9.40
C HIS A 89 4.32 -6.51 -8.10
N ALA A 90 3.37 -5.73 -7.60
CA ALA A 90 2.49 -6.13 -6.51
C ALA A 90 1.05 -6.14 -7.04
N GLY A 91 0.32 -7.21 -6.73
CA GLY A 91 -1.06 -7.32 -7.13
C GLY A 91 -1.89 -8.13 -6.14
N SER A 92 -3.19 -7.90 -6.17
CA SER A 92 -4.18 -8.59 -5.36
C SER A 92 -5.11 -9.37 -6.28
N VAL A 93 -5.33 -10.65 -5.97
CA VAL A 93 -6.35 -11.47 -6.62
C VAL A 93 -7.54 -11.53 -5.66
N ASP A 94 -8.72 -11.24 -6.17
CA ASP A 94 -9.97 -11.42 -5.44
C ASP A 94 -10.45 -12.85 -5.67
N CYS A 95 -10.38 -13.71 -4.66
CA CYS A 95 -10.70 -15.13 -4.81
C CYS A 95 -12.20 -15.42 -4.94
N ASP A 96 -13.06 -14.47 -4.60
CA ASP A 96 -14.50 -14.60 -4.83
C ASP A 96 -14.82 -14.38 -6.31
N GLN A 97 -14.07 -13.48 -6.97
CA GLN A 97 -14.21 -13.21 -8.41
C GLN A 97 -13.35 -14.13 -9.29
N GLU A 98 -12.18 -14.56 -8.80
CA GLU A 98 -11.19 -15.35 -9.55
C GLU A 98 -10.85 -16.69 -8.84
N PRO A 99 -11.85 -17.55 -8.55
CA PRO A 99 -11.66 -18.76 -7.77
C PRO A 99 -10.67 -19.74 -8.40
N HIS A 100 -10.60 -19.80 -9.73
CA HIS A 100 -9.65 -20.64 -10.45
C HIS A 100 -8.19 -20.26 -10.18
N VAL A 101 -7.89 -18.96 -10.09
CA VAL A 101 -6.53 -18.49 -9.77
C VAL A 101 -6.14 -18.98 -8.38
N CYS A 102 -7.04 -18.80 -7.41
CA CYS A 102 -6.80 -19.16 -6.01
C CYS A 102 -6.71 -20.68 -5.81
N GLN A 103 -7.51 -21.47 -6.53
CA GLN A 103 -7.42 -22.94 -6.53
C GLN A 103 -6.08 -23.43 -7.09
N MET A 104 -5.64 -22.91 -8.25
CA MET A 104 -4.35 -23.27 -8.85
C MET A 104 -3.15 -22.82 -8.02
N ALA A 105 -3.29 -21.68 -7.34
CA ALA A 105 -2.30 -21.22 -6.37
C ALA A 105 -2.35 -22.00 -5.05
N GLN A 106 -3.35 -22.86 -4.84
CA GLN A 106 -3.61 -23.62 -3.62
C GLN A 106 -3.80 -22.74 -2.38
N VAL A 107 -4.51 -21.62 -2.54
CA VAL A 107 -4.90 -20.74 -1.42
C VAL A 107 -5.89 -21.49 -0.52
N ARG A 108 -5.57 -21.57 0.77
CA ARG A 108 -6.38 -22.30 1.78
C ARG A 108 -7.01 -21.39 2.84
N ALA A 109 -6.52 -20.17 2.96
CA ALA A 109 -6.99 -19.19 3.94
C ALA A 109 -6.77 -17.78 3.41
N TYR A 110 -7.60 -16.85 3.90
CA TYR A 110 -7.51 -15.44 3.54
C TYR A 110 -7.03 -14.60 4.73
N PRO A 111 -6.19 -13.57 4.49
CA PRO A 111 -5.44 -13.34 3.26
C PRO A 111 -4.22 -14.28 3.18
N SER A 112 -3.76 -14.58 1.95
CA SER A 112 -2.49 -15.28 1.69
C SER A 112 -1.55 -14.37 0.91
N VAL A 113 -0.27 -14.33 1.29
CA VAL A 113 0.77 -13.55 0.58
C VAL A 113 1.73 -14.53 -0.10
N ARG A 114 1.94 -14.35 -1.41
CA ARG A 114 2.79 -15.22 -2.23
C ARG A 114 3.83 -14.43 -3.01
N PHE A 115 5.04 -14.95 -3.11
CA PHE A 115 6.12 -14.41 -3.94
C PHE A 115 6.33 -15.25 -5.19
N TYR A 116 6.53 -14.57 -6.32
CA TYR A 116 6.81 -15.18 -7.62
C TYR A 116 8.10 -14.61 -8.17
N ALA A 117 9.10 -15.48 -8.37
CA ALA A 117 10.42 -15.08 -8.85
C ALA A 117 10.44 -14.77 -10.36
N GLY A 118 9.44 -15.27 -11.10
CA GLY A 118 9.37 -15.17 -12.55
C GLY A 118 9.91 -16.42 -13.23
N ALA A 119 9.80 -16.46 -14.56
CA ALA A 119 10.31 -17.57 -15.35
C ALA A 119 11.84 -17.59 -15.33
N GLN A 120 12.42 -18.77 -15.05
CA GLN A 120 13.86 -19.02 -15.12
C GLN A 120 14.21 -19.62 -16.49
N PRO A 121 15.48 -19.56 -16.94
CA PRO A 121 15.90 -20.19 -18.20
C PRO A 121 15.47 -21.66 -18.24
N GLY A 122 14.65 -22.01 -19.25
CA GLY A 122 14.15 -23.38 -19.44
C GLY A 122 13.06 -23.84 -18.46
N GLN A 123 12.59 -22.99 -17.54
CA GLN A 123 11.56 -23.35 -16.55
C GLN A 123 10.42 -22.33 -16.46
N ARG A 124 9.18 -22.81 -16.52
CA ARG A 124 8.00 -21.98 -16.28
C ARG A 124 7.77 -21.81 -14.79
N GLN A 125 7.48 -20.58 -14.35
CA GLN A 125 7.06 -20.31 -12.98
C GLN A 125 5.70 -20.98 -12.70
N SER A 126 5.58 -21.72 -11.59
CA SER A 126 4.34 -22.37 -11.13
C SER A 126 3.32 -21.35 -10.57
N TYR A 127 2.03 -21.67 -10.68
CA TYR A 127 0.90 -20.92 -10.09
C TYR A 127 0.96 -20.82 -8.55
N HIS A 128 1.56 -21.81 -7.89
CA HIS A 128 1.68 -21.83 -6.43
C HIS A 128 2.54 -20.69 -5.90
N GLY A 129 3.72 -20.45 -6.48
CA GLY A 129 4.67 -19.47 -5.93
C GLY A 129 5.21 -19.91 -4.56
N TRP A 130 5.83 -18.99 -3.84
CA TRP A 130 6.33 -19.22 -2.49
C TRP A 130 5.44 -18.50 -1.48
N ASP A 131 4.89 -19.25 -0.53
CA ASP A 131 4.08 -18.70 0.56
C ASP A 131 4.93 -17.85 1.51
N LEU A 132 4.36 -16.72 1.95
CA LEU A 132 4.89 -15.88 3.01
C LEU A 132 3.89 -15.92 4.17
N ASP A 133 4.32 -16.48 5.30
CA ASP A 133 3.49 -16.65 6.50
C ASP A 133 3.30 -15.35 7.31
N SER A 134 3.70 -14.21 6.76
CA SER A 134 3.63 -12.92 7.43
C SER A 134 2.95 -11.88 6.54
N GLN A 135 2.12 -11.07 7.19
CA GLN A 135 1.46 -9.91 6.60
C GLN A 135 2.18 -8.60 6.99
N ASP A 136 3.27 -8.70 7.75
CA ASP A 136 4.09 -7.56 8.15
C ASP A 136 4.86 -7.00 6.94
N ALA A 137 4.71 -5.72 6.67
CA ALA A 137 5.24 -5.10 5.47
C ALA A 137 6.78 -5.11 5.46
N GLU A 138 7.39 -4.85 6.61
CA GLU A 138 8.83 -4.84 6.80
C GLU A 138 9.42 -6.24 6.57
N TYR A 139 8.79 -7.28 7.13
CA TYR A 139 9.15 -8.67 6.89
C TYR A 139 9.03 -9.03 5.41
N ILE A 140 7.88 -8.76 4.77
CA ILE A 140 7.67 -9.07 3.35
C ILE A 140 8.74 -8.41 2.48
N VAL A 141 9.03 -7.12 2.70
CA VAL A 141 10.06 -6.39 1.95
C VAL A 141 11.44 -7.01 2.18
N SER A 142 11.77 -7.38 3.42
CA SER A 142 13.04 -8.02 3.75
C SER A 142 13.20 -9.38 3.06
N PHE A 143 12.14 -10.21 3.07
CA PHE A 143 12.10 -11.50 2.41
C PHE A 143 12.30 -11.34 0.90
N ILE A 144 11.53 -10.46 0.26
CA ILE A 144 11.63 -10.20 -1.19
C ILE A 144 13.04 -9.76 -1.54
N LYS A 145 13.62 -8.79 -0.82
CA LYS A 145 15.01 -8.35 -1.03
C LYS A 145 16.01 -9.50 -0.91
N SER A 146 15.81 -10.43 0.02
CA SER A 146 16.68 -11.59 0.18
C SER A 146 16.59 -12.57 -0.99
N GLN A 147 15.38 -12.79 -1.54
CA GLN A 147 15.17 -13.70 -2.66
C GLN A 147 15.67 -13.11 -3.97
N VAL A 148 15.41 -11.82 -4.22
CA VAL A 148 15.85 -11.11 -5.43
C VAL A 148 17.38 -11.15 -5.58
N LYS A 149 18.13 -11.05 -4.48
CA LYS A 149 19.60 -11.17 -4.51
C LYS A 149 20.11 -12.53 -4.98
N LYS A 150 19.32 -13.59 -4.84
CA LYS A 150 19.69 -14.97 -5.25
C LYS A 150 19.34 -15.26 -6.70
N ILE A 151 18.46 -14.45 -7.31
CA ILE A 151 18.07 -14.62 -8.70
C ILE A 151 19.19 -14.06 -9.58
N PRO A 152 19.72 -14.84 -10.54
CA PRO A 152 20.69 -14.33 -11.51
C PRO A 152 20.13 -13.10 -12.20
N GLN A 153 20.84 -11.98 -12.13
CA GLN A 153 20.48 -10.78 -12.89
C GLN A 153 20.61 -11.12 -14.38
N LYS A 154 19.57 -10.83 -15.17
CA LYS A 154 19.64 -10.94 -16.63
C LYS A 154 20.55 -9.87 -17.20
#